data_AF-A0A4V1M9E0-F1
#
_entry.id   AF-A0A4V1M9E0-F1
#
_cell.length_a   1.000
_cell.length_b   1.000
_cell.length_c   1.000
_cell.angle_alpha   90.00
_cell.angle_beta   90.00
_cell.angle_gamma   90.00
#
_symmetry.space_group_name_H-M   'P 1'
#
loop_
_entity.id
_entity.type
_entity.pdbx_description
1 polymer ?
#
loop_
_entity_poly.entity_id
_entity_poly.type
_entity_poly.pdbx_seq_one_letter_code
_entity_poly.pdbx_strand_id
1 'polypeptide(L)'
;MDRLQHYINSGVIEQYVLGLLNDNQKQEFEELLLRSPGFREEVLMAQLLLPPGATEWEIPPPISFEELNYKNETNELIRRRNARHRRETDAEQFIPVNERSSKYIEEDKGIIWLAIICVVVMLLGAGAVIWFLRQ
;
A
#
# COMPACT_ATOMS: atom_id res chain seq x y z
N MET A 1 37.44 -32.01 -12.33
CA MET A 1 35.98 -31.93 -12.15
C MET A 1 35.56 -32.19 -10.70
N ASP A 2 36.42 -32.73 -9.82
CA ASP A 2 35.97 -33.20 -8.48
C ASP A 2 35.92 -32.17 -7.35
N ARG A 3 36.62 -31.03 -7.44
CA ARG A 3 36.67 -30.06 -6.33
C ARG A 3 35.36 -29.29 -6.13
N LEU A 4 34.69 -28.88 -7.21
CA LEU A 4 33.43 -28.14 -7.11
C LEU A 4 32.35 -28.98 -6.42
N GLN A 5 32.20 -30.24 -6.84
CA GLN A 5 31.24 -31.17 -6.23
C GLN A 5 31.52 -31.42 -4.74
N HIS A 6 32.80 -31.50 -4.36
CA HIS A 6 33.17 -31.62 -2.95
C HIS A 6 32.75 -30.39 -2.15
N TYR A 7 32.93 -29.19 -2.69
CA TYR A 7 32.55 -27.95 -2.00
C TYR A 7 31.04 -27.81 -1.86
N ILE A 8 30.29 -28.15 -2.91
CA ILE A 8 28.82 -28.24 -2.87
C ILE A 8 28.39 -29.24 -1.77
N ASN A 9 28.93 -30.45 -1.79
CA ASN A 9 28.56 -31.49 -0.80
C ASN A 9 29.01 -31.15 0.63
N SER A 10 30.02 -30.31 0.80
CA SER A 10 30.55 -29.93 2.11
C SER A 10 29.74 -28.83 2.82
N GLY A 11 28.79 -28.19 2.14
CA GLY A 11 28.00 -27.10 2.72
C GLY A 11 28.75 -25.76 2.83
N VAL A 12 29.97 -25.67 2.29
CA VAL A 12 30.82 -24.46 2.41
C VAL A 12 30.23 -23.29 1.62
N ILE A 13 29.54 -23.56 0.51
CA ILE A 13 28.90 -22.54 -0.32
C ILE A 13 27.75 -21.88 0.46
N GLU A 14 26.94 -22.66 1.15
CA GLU A 14 25.82 -22.22 1.97
C GLU A 14 26.31 -21.45 3.20
N GLN A 15 27.37 -21.95 3.85
CA GLN A 15 28.01 -21.24 4.97
C GLN A 15 28.60 -19.90 4.54
N TYR A 16 29.18 -19.83 3.34
CA TYR A 16 29.69 -18.58 2.77
C TYR A 16 28.55 -17.58 2.54
N VAL A 17 27.45 -18.02 1.92
CA VAL A 17 26.30 -17.14 1.65
C VAL A 17 25.63 -16.65 2.94
N LEU A 18 25.55 -17.51 3.95
CA LEU A 18 25.01 -17.16 5.27
C LEU A 18 25.97 -16.32 6.13
N GLY A 19 27.20 -16.07 5.67
CA GLY A 19 28.20 -15.33 6.43
C GLY A 19 28.71 -16.06 7.68
N LEU A 20 28.66 -17.39 7.67
CA LEU A 20 29.05 -18.25 8.81
C LEU A 20 30.51 -18.72 8.75
N LEU A 21 31.20 -18.48 7.63
CA LEU A 21 32.62 -18.77 7.51
C LEU A 21 33.46 -17.82 8.38
N ASN A 22 34.54 -18.34 8.95
CA ASN A 22 35.53 -17.50 9.61
C ASN A 22 36.37 -16.72 8.57
N ASP A 23 37.07 -15.68 9.02
CA ASP A 23 37.80 -14.76 8.13
C ASP A 23 38.81 -15.48 7.22
N ASN A 24 39.52 -16.48 7.74
CA ASN A 24 40.50 -17.26 6.99
C ASN A 24 39.85 -18.12 5.90
N GLN A 25 38.77 -18.83 6.22
CA GLN A 25 38.02 -19.66 5.26
C GLN A 25 37.35 -18.80 4.19
N LYS A 26 36.83 -17.64 4.59
CA LYS A 26 36.22 -16.68 3.67
C LYS A 26 37.25 -16.20 2.64
N GLN A 27 38.45 -15.81 3.09
CA GLN A 27 39.50 -15.36 2.18
C GLN A 27 39.94 -16.46 1.21
N GLU A 28 40.12 -17.70 1.69
CA GLU A 28 40.45 -18.85 0.83
C GLU A 28 39.35 -19.12 -0.20
N PHE A 29 38.08 -19.02 0.20
CA PHE A 29 36.94 -19.23 -0.68
C PHE A 29 36.78 -18.10 -1.71
N GLU A 30 37.07 -16.86 -1.35
CA GLU A 30 37.09 -15.72 -2.27
C GLU A 30 38.20 -15.85 -3.33
N GLU A 31 39.38 -16.36 -2.96
CA GLU A 31 40.43 -16.69 -3.93
C GLU A 31 40.00 -17.80 -4.90
N LEU A 32 39.23 -18.79 -4.42
CA LEU A 32 38.66 -19.85 -5.26
C LEU A 32 37.61 -19.30 -6.22
N LEU A 33 36.76 -18.38 -5.77
CA LEU A 33 35.76 -17.70 -6.59
C LEU A 33 36.40 -16.88 -7.72
N LEU A 34 37.54 -16.24 -7.47
CA LEU A 34 38.30 -15.49 -8.48
C LEU A 34 38.88 -16.40 -9.58
N ARG A 35 39.27 -17.62 -9.21
CA ARG A 35 39.94 -18.57 -10.12
C ARG A 35 38.98 -19.47 -10.90
N SER A 36 37.78 -19.69 -10.39
CA SER A 36 36.84 -20.65 -10.98
C SER A 36 35.42 -20.09 -11.08
N PRO A 37 34.94 -19.76 -12.29
CA PRO A 37 33.62 -19.16 -12.48
C PRO A 37 32.47 -20.10 -12.06
N GLY A 38 32.67 -21.42 -12.06
CA GLY A 38 31.63 -22.39 -11.65
C GLY A 38 31.21 -22.26 -10.19
N PHE A 39 32.12 -21.83 -9.30
CA PHE A 39 31.76 -21.56 -7.89
C PHE A 39 30.86 -20.33 -7.76
N ARG A 40 31.00 -19.36 -8.67
CA ARG A 40 30.19 -18.13 -8.64
C ARG A 40 28.75 -18.41 -9.00
N GLU A 41 28.51 -19.31 -9.94
CA GLU A 41 27.18 -19.74 -10.35
C GLU A 41 26.48 -20.47 -9.20
N GLU A 42 27.17 -21.40 -8.54
CA GLU A 42 26.63 -22.10 -7.36
C GLU A 42 26.34 -21.16 -6.18
N VAL A 43 27.22 -20.18 -5.92
CA VAL A 43 26.97 -19.14 -4.90
C VAL A 43 25.72 -18.33 -5.23
N LEU A 44 25.48 -18.01 -6.50
CA LEU A 44 24.27 -17.29 -6.94
C LEU A 44 23.02 -18.16 -6.75
N MET A 45 23.10 -19.44 -7.10
CA MET A 45 22.00 -20.39 -6.92
C MET A 45 21.66 -20.58 -5.44
N ALA A 46 22.67 -20.70 -4.58
CA ALA A 46 22.49 -20.77 -3.14
C ALA A 46 21.81 -19.51 -2.59
N GLN A 47 22.20 -18.30 -3.04
CA GLN A 47 21.54 -17.05 -2.66
C GLN A 47 20.07 -16.98 -3.09
N LEU A 48 19.73 -17.51 -4.26
CA LEU A 48 18.37 -17.54 -4.78
C LEU A 48 17.47 -18.55 -4.04
N LEU A 49 18.05 -19.68 -3.62
CA LEU A 49 17.35 -20.73 -2.87
C LEU A 49 17.15 -20.39 -1.40
N LEU A 50 18.02 -19.53 -0.85
CA LEU A 50 17.81 -18.97 0.47
C LEU A 50 16.54 -18.13 0.44
N PRO A 51 15.53 -18.47 1.27
CA PRO A 51 14.34 -17.64 1.36
C PRO A 51 14.78 -16.21 1.71
N PRO A 52 14.10 -15.16 1.22
CA PRO A 52 14.30 -13.81 1.70
C PRO A 52 13.91 -13.74 3.18
N GLY A 53 14.80 -14.20 4.06
CA GLY A 53 14.57 -14.45 5.48
C GLY A 53 14.46 -13.18 6.31
N ALA A 54 14.33 -12.02 5.67
CA ALA A 54 14.30 -10.73 6.33
C ALA A 54 12.89 -10.12 6.40
N THR A 55 11.97 -10.48 5.50
CA THR A 55 10.69 -9.75 5.40
C THR A 55 9.67 -10.19 6.45
N GLU A 56 9.70 -11.46 6.86
CA GLU A 56 8.71 -11.99 7.82
C GLU A 56 9.01 -11.58 9.28
N TRP A 57 10.25 -11.17 9.57
CA TRP A 57 10.73 -10.75 10.89
C TRP A 57 11.29 -9.33 10.87
N GLU A 58 10.93 -8.55 9.84
CA GLU A 58 11.39 -7.18 9.69
C GLU A 58 10.83 -6.36 10.86
N ILE A 59 11.64 -6.15 11.89
CA ILE A 59 11.32 -5.23 12.96
C ILE A 59 11.34 -3.85 12.31
N PRO A 60 10.20 -3.13 12.26
CA PRO A 60 10.18 -1.81 11.65
C PRO A 60 11.25 -0.95 12.34
N PRO A 61 12.01 -0.15 11.56
CA PRO A 61 13.03 0.69 12.15
C PRO A 61 12.39 1.56 13.24
N PRO A 62 13.07 1.75 14.38
CA PRO A 62 12.54 2.56 15.45
C PRO A 62 12.24 3.96 14.89
N ILE A 63 11.03 4.44 15.18
CA ILE A 63 10.53 5.75 14.78
C ILE A 63 11.61 6.80 15.14
N SER A 64 12.02 7.61 14.16
CA SER A 64 13.03 8.63 14.41
C SER A 64 12.54 9.64 15.44
N PHE A 65 13.44 10.28 16.19
CA PHE A 65 13.06 11.34 17.13
C PHE A 65 12.27 12.48 16.45
N GLU A 66 12.52 12.73 15.16
CA GLU A 66 11.80 13.71 14.35
C GLU A 66 10.35 13.29 14.08
N GLU A 67 10.12 12.03 13.70
CA GLU A 67 8.75 11.50 13.54
C GLU A 67 7.98 11.45 14.87
N LEU A 68 8.68 11.16 15.97
CA LEU A 68 8.07 11.16 17.31
C LEU A 68 7.60 12.58 17.69
N ASN A 69 8.41 13.60 17.44
CA ASN A 69 8.06 15.00 17.68
C ASN A 69 6.90 15.44 16.78
N TYR A 70 6.94 15.12 15.49
CA TYR A 70 5.86 15.44 14.56
C TYR A 70 4.53 14.80 15.00
N LYS A 71 4.56 13.55 15.46
CA LYS A 71 3.38 12.84 15.97
C LYS A 71 2.85 13.46 17.27
N ASN A 72 3.72 13.93 18.15
CA ASN A 72 3.32 14.61 19.39
C ASN A 72 2.72 16.00 19.13
N GLU A 73 3.31 16.78 18.22
CA GLU A 73 2.79 18.09 17.82
C GLU A 73 1.41 17.98 17.17
N THR A 74 1.23 17.02 16.26
CA THR A 74 -0.06 16.78 15.60
C THR A 74 -1.15 16.35 16.58
N ASN A 75 -0.81 15.48 17.54
CA ASN A 75 -1.74 15.08 18.61
C ASN A 75 -2.17 16.26 19.49
N GLU A 76 -1.24 17.15 19.85
CA GLU A 76 -1.54 18.35 20.61
C GLU A 76 -2.45 19.33 19.84
N LEU A 77 -2.23 19.48 18.52
CA LEU A 77 -3.11 20.30 17.66
C LEU A 77 -4.54 19.73 17.59
N ILE A 78 -4.67 18.41 17.44
CA ILE A 78 -5.99 17.73 17.45
C ILE A 78 -6.68 17.94 18.80
N ARG A 79 -5.96 17.76 19.91
CA ARG A 79 -6.48 17.96 21.26
C ARG A 79 -6.98 19.39 21.48
N ARG A 80 -6.22 20.39 21.02
CA ARG A 80 -6.62 21.81 21.09
C ARG A 80 -7.86 22.12 20.25
N ARG A 81 -7.95 21.56 19.04
CA ARG A 81 -9.13 21.71 18.18
C ARG A 81 -10.37 21.11 18.84
N ASN A 82 -10.27 19.90 19.38
CA ASN A 82 -11.39 19.23 20.06
C ASN A 82 -11.83 19.99 21.32
N ALA A 83 -10.89 20.55 22.08
CA ALA A 83 -11.19 21.38 23.24
C ALA A 83 -11.89 22.69 22.87
N ARG A 84 -11.54 23.29 21.72
CA ARG A 84 -12.24 24.50 21.22
C ARG A 84 -13.66 24.16 20.78
N HIS A 85 -13.83 23.09 20.01
CA HIS A 85 -15.15 22.69 19.51
C HIS A 85 -16.12 22.37 20.65
N ARG A 86 -15.63 21.70 21.71
CA ARG A 86 -16.43 21.45 22.92
C ARG A 86 -16.91 22.73 23.61
N ARG A 87 -16.06 23.77 23.65
CA ARG A 87 -16.43 25.07 24.23
C ARG A 87 -17.43 25.83 23.36
N GLU A 88 -17.36 25.68 22.04
CA GLU A 88 -18.35 26.24 21.11
C GLU A 88 -19.71 25.55 21.27
N THR A 89 -19.75 24.22 21.37
CA THR A 89 -21.02 23.50 21.62
C THR A 89 -21.62 23.81 22.99
N ASP A 90 -20.81 24.01 24.03
CA ASP A 90 -21.29 24.41 25.36
C ASP A 90 -21.79 25.88 25.35
N ALA A 91 -21.24 26.74 24.49
CA ALA A 91 -21.70 28.13 24.31
C ALA A 91 -22.95 28.24 23.43
N GLU A 92 -23.17 27.32 22.48
CA GLU A 92 -24.36 27.25 21.62
C GLU A 92 -25.58 26.63 22.32
N GLN A 93 -25.44 26.07 23.52
CA GLN A 93 -26.58 25.51 24.28
C GLN A 93 -27.52 26.58 24.88
N PHE A 94 -27.20 27.87 24.74
CA PHE A 94 -28.12 28.98 25.00
C PHE A 94 -28.55 29.67 23.70
N ILE A 95 -29.28 28.96 22.84
CA ILE A 95 -29.99 29.55 21.70
C ILE A 95 -31.47 29.14 21.82
N PRO A 96 -32.43 30.09 21.90
CA PRO A 96 -33.84 29.74 21.85
C PRO A 96 -34.14 29.11 20.49
N VAL A 97 -34.70 27.90 20.53
CA VAL A 97 -35.08 27.10 19.36
C VAL A 97 -36.01 27.93 18.47
N ASN A 98 -35.54 28.30 17.27
CA ASN A 98 -36.36 28.84 16.20
C ASN A 98 -36.41 27.80 15.09
N GLU A 99 -37.57 27.18 14.90
CA GLU A 99 -37.86 26.18 13.87
C GLU A 99 -37.73 26.81 12.47
N ARG A 100 -36.67 26.47 11.74
CA ARG A 100 -36.64 26.58 10.27
C ARG A 100 -35.80 25.46 9.65
N SER A 101 -36.28 24.22 9.77
CA SER A 101 -35.85 23.11 8.92
C SER A 101 -36.72 23.08 7.66
N SER A 102 -36.32 23.79 6.62
CA SER A 102 -36.85 23.58 5.27
C SER A 102 -35.79 24.00 4.25
N LYS A 103 -34.84 23.11 3.99
CA LYS A 103 -33.83 23.36 2.95
C LYS A 103 -33.27 22.08 2.30
N TYR A 104 -34.11 21.05 2.17
CA TYR A 104 -33.76 19.80 1.48
C TYR A 104 -34.83 19.33 0.46
N ILE A 105 -35.83 20.15 0.10
CA ILE A 105 -36.92 19.75 -0.82
C ILE A 105 -36.80 20.40 -2.21
N GLU A 106 -35.85 21.33 -2.43
CA GLU A 106 -35.83 22.11 -3.68
C GLU A 106 -34.95 21.56 -4.81
N GLU A 107 -34.07 20.57 -4.57
CA GLU A 107 -33.10 20.13 -5.59
C GLU A 107 -33.58 18.97 -6.48
N ASP A 108 -34.63 18.23 -6.12
CA ASP A 108 -35.05 17.03 -6.86
C ASP A 108 -35.87 17.32 -8.14
N LYS A 109 -36.36 18.54 -8.32
CA LYS A 109 -37.25 18.87 -9.45
C LYS A 109 -36.50 18.76 -10.79
N GLY A 110 -35.21 19.10 -10.84
CA GLY A 110 -34.41 19.05 -12.07
C GLY A 110 -34.13 17.64 -12.56
N ILE A 111 -33.87 16.71 -11.63
CA ILE A 111 -33.55 15.31 -11.95
C ILE A 111 -34.78 14.60 -12.52
N ILE A 112 -35.96 14.87 -11.94
CA ILE A 112 -37.23 14.30 -12.40
C ILE A 112 -37.55 14.73 -13.85
N TRP A 113 -37.37 16.02 -14.17
CA TRP A 113 -37.59 16.50 -15.54
C TRP A 113 -36.63 15.88 -16.56
N LEU A 114 -35.37 15.67 -16.20
CA LEU A 114 -34.37 15.05 -17.06
C LEU A 114 -34.71 13.58 -17.35
N ALA A 115 -35.19 12.84 -16.35
CA ALA A 115 -35.65 11.46 -16.51
C ALA A 115 -36.84 11.36 -17.47
N ILE A 116 -37.82 12.27 -17.37
CA ILE A 116 -38.99 12.30 -18.27
C ILE A 116 -38.56 12.54 -19.73
N ILE A 117 -37.64 13.48 -19.96
CA ILE A 117 -37.13 13.77 -21.31
C ILE A 117 -36.44 12.54 -21.92
N CYS A 118 -35.60 11.83 -21.16
CA CYS A 118 -34.93 10.62 -21.64
C CYS A 118 -35.92 9.54 -22.09
N VAL A 119 -37.00 9.31 -21.36
CA VAL A 119 -38.01 8.31 -21.71
C VAL A 119 -38.74 8.68 -23.01
N VAL A 120 -39.10 9.96 -23.18
CA VAL A 120 -39.76 10.43 -24.41
C VAL A 120 -38.86 10.25 -25.64
N VAL A 121 -37.56 10.57 -25.52
CA VAL A 121 -36.59 10.37 -26.61
C VAL A 121 -36.47 8.90 -26.99
N MET A 122 -36.42 7.99 -26.00
CA MET A 122 -36.36 6.56 -26.28
C MET A 122 -37.62 6.04 -27.00
N LEU A 123 -38.81 6.50 -26.61
CA LEU A 123 -40.07 6.09 -27.25
C LEU A 123 -40.17 6.61 -28.70
N LEU A 124 -39.76 7.85 -28.96
CA LEU A 124 -39.73 8.40 -30.32
C LEU A 124 -38.72 7.67 -31.20
N GLY A 125 -37.53 7.36 -30.68
CA GLY A 125 -36.52 6.58 -31.39
C GLY A 125 -37.02 5.17 -31.73
N ALA A 126 -37.60 4.46 -30.77
CA ALA A 126 -38.18 3.13 -31.00
C ALA A 126 -39.32 3.19 -32.03
N GLY A 127 -40.19 4.19 -31.96
CA GLY A 127 -41.27 4.40 -32.93
C GLY A 127 -40.75 4.64 -34.35
N ALA A 128 -39.70 5.44 -34.52
CA ALA A 128 -39.07 5.70 -35.81
C ALA A 128 -38.44 4.42 -36.41
N VAL A 129 -37.76 3.61 -35.58
CA VAL A 129 -37.19 2.33 -36.01
C VAL A 129 -38.27 1.35 -36.46
N ILE A 130 -39.37 1.25 -35.72
CA ILE A 130 -40.51 0.38 -36.08
C ILE A 130 -41.16 0.86 -37.38
N TRP A 131 -41.33 2.18 -37.57
CA TRP A 131 -41.88 2.74 -38.80
C TRP A 131 -41.00 2.44 -40.01
N PHE A 132 -39.67 2.61 -39.86
CA PHE A 132 -38.70 2.32 -40.92
C PHE A 132 -38.67 0.83 -41.31
N LEU A 133 -38.81 -0.09 -40.35
CA LEU A 133 -38.87 -1.54 -40.62
C LEU A 133 -40.18 -1.98 -41.29
N ARG A 134 -41.23 -1.15 -41.26
CA ARG A 134 -42.54 -1.45 -41.84
C ARG A 134 -42.67 -0.96 -43.29
N GLN A 135 -41.78 -0.09 -43.74
CA GLN A 135 -41.76 0.47 -45.10
C GLN A 135 -40.84 -0.34 -46.02
#